data_AF-A0A9X4YAQ0-F1
#
_entry.id   AF-A0A9X4YAQ0-F1
#
_cell.length_a   1.000
_cell.length_b   1.000
_cell.length_c   1.000
_cell.angle_alpha   90.00
_cell.angle_beta   90.00
_cell.angle_gamma   90.00
#
_symmetry.space_group_name_H-M   'P 1'
#
loop_
_entity.id
_entity.type
_entity.pdbx_description
1 polymer ?
#
loop_
_entity_poly.entity_id
_entity_poly.type
_entity_poly.pdbx_seq_one_letter_code
_entity_poly.pdbx_strand_id
1 'polypeptide(L)'
;MNETTNQLHKLTNCINHYNERPEHILDRRGRLSEKLLNEQGFSALVRNRFHPDIYPFFRELKIRVEREVRYDDIESDYLDSLIERASYYQLKNLSELLKRAPTLYREIVKSGYSIWVNYYLKLSAGQLRLWHLPDQFLLNLAKPYGNFTDLHNCQKDLRHHIKARGLDEALIRLAPAFGRHFYIGLGDRRYRSLAELVAGNILELSGVCYVGQHKVPLKRRQGRPRYADFYLPDVDLVIEIEQCKSGNRGSRRDGYVERTKAKYKEYESEYINYITVDSDLYYSSYQGFKAEEFAEDLQSKILESTNMYIPIPSTEKMTERQVSDDIALVLNGSEEEVYRHITEEMGINSIAELQNHNSPTLKALKQRPDKGRAVTDAIKSNSIKRRNREMTKNHEMKRNEYAHLSDVKKVVQKNKIRSQRDWFAWCKANPEEKTRLRIPTNVYSVYRRKGQWVSWTDFFTDTQI
;
A
#
# COMPACT_ATOMS: atom_id res chain seq x y z
N MET A 1 -20.95 5.47 -16.35
CA MET A 1 -21.88 5.70 -15.22
C MET A 1 -23.31 5.85 -15.72
N ASN A 2 -23.64 6.83 -16.57
CA ASN A 2 -25.01 7.02 -17.09
C ASN A 2 -25.62 5.75 -17.72
N GLU A 3 -24.85 5.01 -18.53
CA GLU A 3 -25.29 3.73 -19.11
C GLU A 3 -25.60 2.67 -18.05
N THR A 4 -24.75 2.56 -17.02
CA THR A 4 -24.90 1.61 -15.91
C THR A 4 -26.16 1.91 -15.09
N THR A 5 -26.38 3.18 -14.75
CA THR A 5 -27.56 3.63 -14.01
C THR A 5 -28.84 3.39 -14.81
N ASN A 6 -28.81 3.64 -16.13
CA ASN A 6 -29.93 3.35 -17.03
C ASN A 6 -30.24 1.84 -17.10
N GLN A 7 -29.21 0.99 -17.18
CA GLN A 7 -29.36 -0.47 -17.17
C GLN A 7 -29.95 -0.97 -15.83
N LEU A 8 -29.51 -0.42 -14.70
CA LEU A 8 -30.04 -0.74 -13.39
C LEU A 8 -31.53 -0.36 -13.27
N HIS A 9 -31.91 0.83 -13.75
CA HIS A 9 -33.30 1.28 -13.74
C HIS A 9 -34.19 0.39 -14.62
N LYS A 10 -33.72 0.05 -15.83
CA LYS A 10 -34.40 -0.90 -16.72
C LYS A 10 -34.63 -2.25 -16.04
N LEU A 11 -33.58 -2.84 -15.45
CA LEU A 11 -33.67 -4.13 -14.77
C LEU A 11 -34.62 -4.09 -13.57
N THR A 12 -34.59 -3.02 -12.80
CA THR A 12 -35.49 -2.80 -11.66
C THR A 12 -36.95 -2.70 -12.11
N ASN A 13 -37.21 -1.96 -13.19
CA ASN A 13 -38.54 -1.85 -13.77
C ASN A 13 -39.04 -3.19 -14.32
N CYS A 14 -38.19 -3.96 -15.00
CA CYS A 14 -38.53 -5.32 -15.44
C CYS A 14 -38.95 -6.19 -14.23
N ILE A 15 -38.19 -6.17 -13.14
CA ILE A 15 -38.49 -6.98 -11.96
C ILE A 15 -39.76 -6.50 -11.23
N ASN A 16 -40.01 -5.19 -11.21
CA ASN A 16 -41.22 -4.62 -10.59
C ASN A 16 -42.49 -4.82 -11.42
N HIS A 17 -42.40 -4.72 -12.75
CA HIS A 17 -43.57 -4.74 -13.62
C HIS A 17 -44.20 -6.14 -13.73
N TYR A 18 -43.38 -7.19 -13.61
CA TYR A 18 -43.86 -8.55 -13.86
C TYR A 18 -44.36 -9.30 -12.62
N ASN A 19 -44.10 -8.86 -11.37
CA ASN A 19 -44.41 -9.60 -10.12
C ASN A 19 -43.98 -11.10 -10.08
N GLU A 20 -43.39 -11.59 -11.16
CA GLU A 20 -42.98 -12.96 -11.41
C GLU A 20 -41.47 -13.08 -11.24
N ARG A 21 -41.04 -14.29 -10.89
CA ARG A 21 -39.62 -14.60 -10.76
C ARG A 21 -39.00 -14.43 -12.17
N PRO A 22 -37.97 -13.60 -12.36
CA PRO A 22 -37.48 -13.26 -13.71
C PRO A 22 -36.62 -14.42 -14.27
N GLU A 23 -37.25 -15.52 -14.67
CA GLU A 23 -36.58 -16.80 -14.98
C GLU A 23 -35.49 -16.66 -16.06
N HIS A 24 -35.67 -15.75 -17.01
CA HIS A 24 -34.74 -15.46 -18.10
C HIS A 24 -33.39 -14.85 -17.66
N ILE A 25 -33.27 -14.35 -16.42
CA ILE A 25 -32.01 -13.88 -15.82
C ILE A 25 -31.53 -14.75 -14.64
N LEU A 26 -32.22 -15.86 -14.38
CA LEU A 26 -31.90 -16.80 -13.31
C LEU A 26 -31.30 -18.09 -13.82
N ASP A 27 -30.30 -18.59 -13.11
CA ASP A 27 -29.81 -19.94 -13.34
C ASP A 27 -30.82 -21.00 -12.88
N ARG A 28 -30.52 -22.27 -13.15
CA ARG A 28 -31.36 -23.42 -12.77
C ARG A 28 -31.58 -23.58 -11.26
N ARG A 29 -30.82 -22.86 -10.43
CA ARG A 29 -30.96 -22.83 -8.97
C ARG A 29 -31.73 -21.59 -8.50
N GLY A 30 -32.26 -20.79 -9.43
CA GLY A 30 -33.01 -19.58 -9.16
C GLY A 30 -32.14 -18.40 -8.72
N ARG A 31 -30.86 -18.37 -9.12
CA ARG A 31 -29.87 -17.34 -8.75
C ARG A 31 -29.61 -16.39 -9.89
N LEU A 32 -29.34 -15.13 -9.58
CA LEU A 32 -29.03 -14.12 -10.59
C LEU A 32 -27.76 -14.50 -11.34
N SER A 33 -27.87 -14.69 -12.65
CA SER A 33 -26.78 -15.17 -13.50
C SER A 33 -26.13 -14.02 -14.26
N GLU A 34 -24.83 -13.79 -14.05
CA GLU A 34 -24.07 -12.79 -14.80
C GLU A 34 -24.10 -13.05 -16.31
N LYS A 35 -24.05 -14.33 -16.71
CA LYS A 35 -24.15 -14.73 -18.12
C LYS A 35 -25.48 -14.30 -18.73
N LEU A 36 -26.58 -14.64 -18.06
CA LEU A 36 -27.92 -14.32 -18.56
C LEU A 36 -28.18 -12.80 -18.54
N LEU A 37 -27.71 -12.09 -17.51
CA LEU A 37 -27.75 -10.63 -17.48
C LEU A 37 -27.02 -10.01 -18.68
N ASN A 38 -25.83 -10.52 -19.04
CA ASN A 38 -25.10 -10.05 -20.22
C ASN A 38 -25.88 -10.32 -21.52
N GLU A 39 -26.47 -11.51 -21.67
CA GLU A 39 -27.32 -11.89 -22.81
C GLU A 39 -28.55 -10.98 -22.97
N GLN A 40 -29.07 -10.47 -21.85
CA GLN A 40 -30.18 -9.51 -21.81
C GLN A 40 -29.73 -8.04 -21.93
N GLY A 41 -28.46 -7.79 -22.25
CA GLY A 41 -27.92 -6.44 -22.49
C GLY A 41 -27.52 -5.66 -21.24
N PHE A 42 -27.40 -6.31 -20.06
CA PHE A 42 -26.98 -5.68 -18.80
C PHE A 42 -25.46 -5.75 -18.55
N SER A 43 -24.66 -5.84 -19.62
CA SER A 43 -23.20 -6.03 -19.52
C SER A 43 -22.47 -4.91 -18.79
N ALA A 44 -22.95 -3.66 -18.88
CA ALA A 44 -22.35 -2.54 -18.17
C ALA A 44 -22.69 -2.59 -16.67
N LEU A 45 -23.90 -3.03 -16.31
CA LEU A 45 -24.31 -3.27 -14.93
C LEU A 45 -23.48 -4.40 -14.29
N VAL A 46 -23.37 -5.55 -14.96
CA VAL A 46 -22.55 -6.68 -14.49
C VAL A 46 -21.12 -6.22 -14.25
N ARG A 47 -20.50 -5.53 -15.21
CA ARG A 47 -19.11 -5.04 -15.08
C ARG A 47 -18.90 -4.10 -13.90
N ASN A 48 -19.89 -3.26 -13.58
CA ASN A 48 -19.80 -2.22 -12.56
C ASN A 48 -20.53 -2.57 -11.25
N ARG A 49 -20.95 -3.83 -11.04
CA ARG A 49 -21.71 -4.26 -9.86
C ARG A 49 -21.03 -4.02 -8.51
N PHE A 50 -19.71 -3.87 -8.49
CA PHE A 50 -18.92 -3.53 -7.30
C PHE A 50 -18.56 -2.05 -7.20
N HIS A 51 -19.09 -1.20 -8.06
CA HIS A 51 -18.93 0.25 -7.93
C HIS A 51 -19.74 0.74 -6.71
N PRO A 52 -19.20 1.58 -5.81
CA PRO A 52 -19.90 2.02 -4.60
C PRO A 52 -21.30 2.59 -4.85
N ASP A 53 -21.47 3.36 -5.93
CA ASP A 53 -22.78 3.95 -6.27
C ASP A 53 -23.80 2.95 -6.83
N ILE A 54 -23.35 1.80 -7.34
CA ILE A 54 -24.20 0.78 -7.98
C ILE A 54 -24.46 -0.39 -7.04
N TYR A 55 -23.48 -0.70 -6.20
CA TYR A 55 -23.45 -1.88 -5.36
C TYR A 55 -24.66 -2.00 -4.42
N PRO A 56 -25.13 -0.95 -3.71
CA PRO A 56 -26.32 -1.05 -2.85
C PRO A 56 -27.53 -1.54 -3.63
N PHE A 57 -27.83 -0.94 -4.79
CA PHE A 57 -28.97 -1.32 -5.61
C PHE A 57 -28.84 -2.74 -6.18
N PHE A 58 -27.66 -3.10 -6.68
CA PHE A 58 -27.43 -4.46 -7.21
C PHE A 58 -27.55 -5.52 -6.11
N ARG A 59 -27.08 -5.22 -4.89
CA ARG A 59 -27.22 -6.09 -3.72
C ARG A 59 -28.68 -6.27 -3.35
N GLU A 60 -29.45 -5.19 -3.24
CA GLU A 60 -30.88 -5.21 -2.94
C GLU A 60 -31.65 -6.05 -3.97
N LEU A 61 -31.34 -5.84 -5.25
CA LEU A 61 -31.91 -6.61 -6.34
C LEU A 61 -31.64 -8.11 -6.18
N LYS A 62 -30.39 -8.47 -5.87
CA LYS A 62 -29.98 -9.87 -5.70
C LYS A 62 -30.69 -10.51 -4.51
N ILE A 63 -30.78 -9.83 -3.37
CA ILE A 63 -31.51 -10.30 -2.18
C ILE A 63 -32.97 -10.57 -2.55
N ARG A 64 -33.63 -9.59 -3.18
CA ARG A 64 -35.05 -9.69 -3.56
C ARG A 64 -35.34 -10.82 -4.54
N VAL A 65 -34.49 -10.96 -5.57
CA VAL A 65 -34.70 -11.95 -6.64
C VAL A 65 -34.37 -13.37 -6.18
N GLU A 66 -33.34 -13.53 -5.35
CA GLU A 66 -32.93 -14.84 -4.83
C GLU A 66 -33.80 -15.31 -3.66
N ARG A 67 -34.59 -14.40 -3.05
CA ARG A 67 -35.51 -14.67 -1.92
C ARG A 67 -34.79 -15.27 -0.71
N GLU A 68 -33.57 -14.82 -0.44
CA GLU A 68 -32.79 -15.25 0.73
C GLU A 68 -33.08 -14.31 1.91
N VAL A 69 -33.14 -14.87 3.11
CA VAL A 69 -33.35 -14.13 4.37
C VAL A 69 -32.08 -13.36 4.72
N ARG A 70 -32.21 -12.08 5.06
CA ARG A 70 -31.08 -11.28 5.55
C ARG A 70 -30.70 -11.74 6.94
N TYR A 71 -29.45 -11.52 7.30
CA TYR A 71 -28.97 -11.88 8.64
C TYR A 71 -29.79 -11.23 9.76
N ASP A 72 -30.13 -9.96 9.60
CA ASP A 72 -30.87 -9.19 10.61
C ASP A 72 -32.36 -9.62 10.69
N ASP A 73 -32.84 -10.37 9.70
CA ASP A 73 -34.21 -10.90 9.63
C ASP A 73 -34.27 -12.40 9.99
N ILE A 74 -33.17 -12.98 10.50
CA ILE A 74 -33.12 -14.39 10.90
C ILE A 74 -33.97 -14.62 12.15
N GLU A 75 -34.92 -15.54 12.05
CA GLU A 75 -35.58 -16.17 13.18
C GLU A 75 -34.69 -17.33 13.68
N SER A 76 -33.89 -17.06 14.73
CA SER A 76 -32.85 -17.98 15.20
C SER A 76 -33.38 -19.37 15.52
N ASP A 77 -34.47 -19.48 16.28
CA ASP A 77 -35.05 -20.77 16.68
C ASP A 77 -35.49 -21.62 15.47
N TYR A 78 -36.03 -20.97 14.43
CA TYR A 78 -36.46 -21.65 13.21
C TYR A 78 -35.26 -22.10 12.38
N LEU A 79 -34.24 -21.24 12.24
CA LEU A 79 -33.00 -21.60 11.55
C LEU A 79 -32.29 -22.76 12.27
N ASP A 80 -32.20 -22.74 13.59
CA ASP A 80 -31.56 -23.80 14.38
C ASP A 80 -32.28 -25.14 14.19
N SER A 81 -33.62 -25.14 14.17
CA SER A 81 -34.42 -26.32 13.84
C SER A 81 -34.12 -26.86 12.43
N LEU A 82 -33.98 -25.99 11.42
CA LEU A 82 -33.61 -26.41 10.07
C LEU A 82 -32.18 -27.00 10.02
N ILE A 83 -31.24 -26.40 10.75
CA ILE A 83 -29.85 -26.86 10.84
C ILE A 83 -29.78 -28.23 11.50
N GLU A 84 -30.45 -28.43 12.64
CA GLU A 84 -30.49 -29.69 13.37
C GLU A 84 -31.09 -30.82 12.53
N ARG A 85 -32.22 -30.55 11.86
CA ARG A 85 -32.86 -31.52 10.97
C ARG A 85 -31.97 -31.86 9.77
N ALA A 86 -31.26 -30.89 9.22
CA ALA A 86 -30.36 -31.11 8.09
C ALA A 86 -29.03 -31.79 8.48
N SER A 87 -28.51 -31.56 9.71
CA SER A 87 -27.25 -32.16 10.17
C SER A 87 -27.32 -33.67 10.27
N TYR A 88 -28.50 -34.24 10.57
CA TYR A 88 -28.73 -35.68 10.62
C TYR A 88 -28.28 -36.43 9.35
N TYR A 89 -28.35 -35.76 8.20
CA TYR A 89 -28.06 -36.38 6.91
C TYR A 89 -26.58 -36.36 6.50
N GLN A 90 -25.68 -35.78 7.32
CA GLN A 90 -24.23 -35.70 7.08
C GLN A 90 -23.91 -35.29 5.63
N LEU A 91 -24.56 -34.22 5.20
CA LEU A 91 -24.58 -33.77 3.81
C LEU A 91 -23.18 -33.32 3.39
N LYS A 92 -22.80 -33.57 2.14
CA LYS A 92 -21.70 -32.84 1.51
C LYS A 92 -22.18 -31.52 0.93
N ASN A 93 -23.38 -31.49 0.37
CA ASN A 93 -23.99 -30.28 -0.19
C ASN A 93 -25.51 -30.28 -0.01
N LEU A 94 -26.11 -29.08 0.01
CA LEU A 94 -27.56 -28.96 0.25
C LEU A 94 -28.41 -29.69 -0.80
N SER A 95 -27.94 -29.81 -2.05
CA SER A 95 -28.66 -30.53 -3.10
C SER A 95 -28.82 -32.03 -2.83
N GLU A 96 -28.01 -32.63 -1.95
CA GLU A 96 -28.19 -34.02 -1.52
C GLU A 96 -29.50 -34.20 -0.74
N LEU A 97 -29.99 -33.17 -0.03
CA LEU A 97 -31.30 -33.21 0.61
C LEU A 97 -32.43 -33.36 -0.40
N LEU A 98 -32.29 -32.87 -1.63
CA LEU A 98 -33.35 -33.04 -2.64
C LEU A 98 -33.65 -34.53 -2.88
N LYS A 99 -32.63 -35.39 -2.76
CA LYS A 99 -32.79 -36.85 -2.90
C LYS A 99 -33.13 -37.53 -1.57
N ARG A 100 -32.52 -37.10 -0.46
CA ARG A 100 -32.63 -37.78 0.85
C ARG A 100 -33.82 -37.34 1.69
N ALA A 101 -34.19 -36.06 1.60
CA ALA A 101 -35.26 -35.43 2.36
C ALA A 101 -35.90 -34.28 1.55
N PRO A 102 -36.63 -34.59 0.46
CA PRO A 102 -37.13 -33.59 -0.48
C PRO A 102 -38.05 -32.55 0.17
N THR A 103 -38.80 -32.92 1.21
CA THR A 103 -39.67 -31.99 1.95
C THR A 103 -38.84 -30.95 2.71
N LEU A 104 -37.83 -31.39 3.47
CA LEU A 104 -36.91 -30.50 4.19
C LEU A 104 -36.12 -29.62 3.21
N TYR A 105 -35.67 -30.17 2.07
CA TYR A 105 -35.03 -29.36 1.03
C TYR A 105 -35.95 -28.23 0.53
N ARG A 106 -37.21 -28.54 0.20
CA ARG A 106 -38.17 -27.53 -0.28
C ARG A 106 -38.49 -26.51 0.81
N GLU A 107 -38.56 -26.92 2.07
CA GLU A 107 -38.78 -26.05 3.22
C GLU A 107 -37.63 -25.05 3.38
N ILE A 108 -36.38 -25.52 3.38
CA ILE A 108 -35.18 -24.67 3.45
C ILE A 108 -35.11 -23.70 2.25
N VAL A 109 -35.45 -24.15 1.05
CA VAL A 109 -35.44 -23.31 -0.15
C VAL A 109 -36.57 -22.28 -0.14
N LYS A 110 -37.79 -22.67 0.24
CA LYS A 110 -38.95 -21.76 0.27
C LYS A 110 -38.84 -20.72 1.38
N SER A 111 -38.24 -21.08 2.51
CA SER A 111 -38.05 -20.18 3.65
C SER A 111 -36.91 -19.18 3.45
N GLY A 112 -36.06 -19.35 2.43
CA GLY A 112 -34.95 -18.43 2.17
C GLY A 112 -33.74 -18.61 3.11
N TYR A 113 -33.69 -19.68 3.91
CA TYR A 113 -32.58 -19.98 4.81
C TYR A 113 -31.47 -20.83 4.18
N SER A 114 -31.50 -21.02 2.87
CA SER A 114 -30.55 -21.87 2.14
C SER A 114 -29.10 -21.45 2.36
N ILE A 115 -28.81 -20.15 2.34
CA ILE A 115 -27.46 -19.64 2.62
C ILE A 115 -26.98 -19.97 4.04
N TRP A 116 -27.86 -19.81 5.03
CA TRP A 116 -27.54 -19.98 6.44
C TRP A 116 -27.30 -21.44 6.80
N VAL A 117 -28.19 -22.34 6.33
CA VAL A 117 -28.01 -23.79 6.52
C VAL A 117 -26.69 -24.27 5.89
N ASN A 118 -26.35 -23.81 4.68
CA ASN A 118 -25.05 -24.16 4.06
C ASN A 118 -23.86 -23.66 4.90
N TYR A 119 -23.96 -22.45 5.45
CA TYR A 119 -22.90 -21.84 6.25
C TYR A 119 -22.67 -22.60 7.56
N TYR A 120 -23.72 -22.78 8.37
CA TYR A 120 -23.61 -23.42 9.69
C TYR A 120 -23.22 -24.90 9.61
N LEU A 121 -23.69 -25.62 8.58
CA LEU A 121 -23.32 -27.02 8.35
C LEU A 121 -22.00 -27.22 7.60
N LYS A 122 -21.30 -26.12 7.24
CA LYS A 122 -20.00 -26.17 6.51
C LYS A 122 -20.05 -27.02 5.23
N LEU A 123 -21.17 -26.96 4.48
CA LEU A 123 -21.38 -27.80 3.30
C LEU A 123 -20.48 -27.38 2.13
N SER A 124 -19.90 -28.36 1.41
CA SER A 124 -18.86 -28.20 0.38
C SER A 124 -19.34 -27.68 -0.98
N ALA A 125 -20.57 -27.18 -1.08
CA ALA A 125 -21.05 -26.52 -2.30
C ALA A 125 -21.73 -25.18 -2.01
N GLY A 126 -20.91 -24.16 -1.80
CA GLY A 126 -21.34 -22.78 -1.97
C GLY A 126 -20.25 -21.86 -1.50
N GLN A 127 -19.62 -21.15 -2.45
CA GLN A 127 -18.95 -19.89 -2.12
C GLN A 127 -19.89 -19.12 -1.18
N LEU A 128 -19.40 -18.77 0.02
CA LEU A 128 -20.08 -17.89 0.96
C LEU A 128 -20.69 -16.76 0.13
N ARG A 129 -22.02 -16.62 0.13
CA ARG A 129 -22.68 -15.68 -0.78
C ARG A 129 -22.59 -14.28 -0.17
N LEU A 130 -21.43 -13.67 -0.31
CA LEU A 130 -21.03 -12.42 0.35
C LEU A 130 -22.01 -11.26 0.12
N TRP A 131 -22.76 -11.29 -0.99
CA TRP A 131 -23.85 -10.34 -1.26
C TRP A 131 -24.90 -10.28 -0.14
N HIS A 132 -25.23 -11.41 0.47
CA HIS A 132 -26.30 -11.54 1.47
C HIS A 132 -25.78 -11.37 2.91
N LEU A 133 -24.46 -11.40 3.10
CA LEU A 133 -23.87 -11.25 4.44
C LEU A 133 -23.90 -9.78 4.90
N PRO A 134 -24.07 -9.53 6.22
CA PRO A 134 -23.97 -8.20 6.81
C PRO A 134 -22.51 -7.75 6.88
N ASP A 135 -22.29 -6.45 7.13
CA ASP A 135 -20.96 -5.84 7.12
C ASP A 135 -20.04 -6.45 8.18
N GLN A 136 -20.54 -6.68 9.39
CA GLN A 136 -19.77 -7.29 10.47
C GLN A 136 -19.25 -8.68 10.12
N PHE A 137 -20.03 -9.47 9.37
CA PHE A 137 -19.57 -10.78 8.88
C PHE A 137 -18.44 -10.64 7.87
N LEU A 138 -18.56 -9.72 6.91
CA LEU A 138 -17.50 -9.48 5.93
C LEU A 138 -16.21 -9.03 6.61
N LEU A 139 -16.31 -8.16 7.63
CA LEU A 139 -15.18 -7.70 8.43
C LEU A 139 -14.51 -8.87 9.18
N ASN A 140 -15.30 -9.73 9.81
CA ASN A 140 -14.79 -10.91 10.52
C ASN A 140 -14.14 -11.93 9.58
N LEU A 141 -14.68 -12.11 8.37
CA LEU A 141 -14.08 -12.95 7.33
C LEU A 141 -12.77 -12.36 6.81
N ALA A 142 -12.66 -11.03 6.73
CA ALA A 142 -11.47 -10.35 6.22
C ALA A 142 -10.34 -10.24 7.26
N LYS A 143 -10.68 -10.14 8.55
CA LYS A 143 -9.74 -9.96 9.67
C LYS A 143 -8.45 -10.83 9.61
N PRO A 144 -8.50 -12.13 9.24
CA PRO A 144 -7.32 -12.99 9.26
C PRO A 144 -6.24 -12.68 8.20
N TYR A 145 -6.58 -11.99 7.10
CA TYR A 145 -5.68 -11.85 5.94
C TYR A 145 -4.51 -10.87 6.13
N GLY A 146 -4.41 -10.16 7.27
CA GLY A 146 -3.26 -9.33 7.62
C GLY A 146 -3.14 -8.00 6.86
N ASN A 147 -3.42 -7.96 5.56
CA ASN A 147 -3.56 -6.71 4.79
C ASN A 147 -4.43 -6.84 3.54
N PHE A 148 -4.63 -5.71 2.86
CA PHE A 148 -5.46 -5.59 1.68
C PHE A 148 -4.94 -6.32 0.43
N THR A 149 -3.62 -6.44 0.27
CA THR A 149 -3.01 -7.16 -0.86
C THR A 149 -3.26 -8.66 -0.71
N ASP A 150 -3.00 -9.21 0.47
CA ASP A 150 -3.30 -10.62 0.79
C ASP A 150 -4.78 -10.91 0.60
N LEU A 151 -5.65 -10.06 1.14
CA LEU A 151 -7.09 -10.22 0.98
C LEU A 151 -7.48 -10.21 -0.52
N HIS A 152 -6.86 -9.37 -1.34
CA HIS A 152 -7.14 -9.32 -2.77
C HIS A 152 -6.70 -10.60 -3.50
N ASN A 153 -5.51 -11.10 -3.18
CA ASN A 153 -4.93 -12.25 -3.86
C ASN A 153 -5.59 -13.57 -3.41
N CYS A 154 -5.96 -13.67 -2.12
CA CYS A 154 -6.55 -14.88 -1.56
C CYS A 154 -8.09 -14.90 -1.64
N GLN A 155 -8.76 -13.75 -1.50
CA GLN A 155 -10.22 -13.64 -1.47
C GLN A 155 -10.70 -12.38 -2.23
N LYS A 156 -10.40 -12.36 -3.53
CA LYS A 156 -10.67 -11.21 -4.42
C LYS A 156 -12.10 -10.68 -4.33
N ASP A 157 -13.07 -11.57 -4.28
CA ASP A 157 -14.48 -11.19 -4.19
C ASP A 157 -14.81 -10.54 -2.85
N LEU A 158 -14.33 -11.10 -1.72
CA LEU A 158 -14.45 -10.47 -0.41
C LEU A 158 -13.85 -9.07 -0.38
N ARG A 159 -12.69 -8.89 -1.00
CA ARG A 159 -12.09 -7.55 -1.14
C ARG A 159 -13.00 -6.59 -1.91
N HIS A 160 -13.62 -7.04 -3.00
CA HIS A 160 -14.56 -6.21 -3.77
C HIS A 160 -15.78 -5.82 -2.92
N HIS A 161 -16.32 -6.74 -2.13
CA HIS A 161 -17.43 -6.47 -1.22
C HIS A 161 -17.08 -5.44 -0.14
N ILE A 162 -15.93 -5.60 0.53
CA ILE A 162 -15.41 -4.63 1.52
C ILE A 162 -15.31 -3.23 0.92
N LYS A 163 -14.68 -3.13 -0.26
CA LYS A 163 -14.47 -1.84 -0.93
C LYS A 163 -15.77 -1.19 -1.41
N ALA A 164 -16.66 -1.98 -2.00
CA ALA A 164 -17.92 -1.48 -2.54
C ALA A 164 -18.87 -0.96 -1.46
N ARG A 165 -18.76 -1.51 -0.24
CA ARG A 165 -19.50 -1.06 0.95
C ARG A 165 -18.80 0.05 1.75
N GLY A 166 -17.61 0.48 1.33
CA GLY A 166 -16.84 1.49 2.07
C GLY A 166 -16.32 1.02 3.43
N LEU A 167 -16.10 -0.29 3.60
CA LEU A 167 -15.74 -0.90 4.88
C LEU A 167 -14.24 -0.88 5.19
N ASP A 168 -13.41 -0.25 4.34
CA ASP A 168 -11.96 -0.23 4.52
C ASP A 168 -11.54 0.37 5.88
N GLU A 169 -12.18 1.46 6.31
CA GLU A 169 -11.87 2.10 7.61
C GLU A 169 -12.32 1.24 8.80
N ALA A 170 -13.52 0.66 8.73
CA ALA A 170 -14.02 -0.25 9.76
C ALA A 170 -13.11 -1.49 9.89
N LEU A 171 -12.63 -2.02 8.76
CA LEU A 171 -11.69 -3.14 8.76
C LEU A 171 -10.34 -2.77 9.35
N ILE A 172 -9.80 -1.59 9.04
CA ILE A 172 -8.55 -1.10 9.63
C ILE A 172 -8.70 -0.93 11.14
N ARG A 173 -9.84 -0.43 11.64
CA ARG A 173 -10.06 -0.34 13.10
C ARG A 173 -10.17 -1.70 13.77
N LEU A 174 -10.86 -2.64 13.14
CA LEU A 174 -11.01 -4.01 13.66
C LEU A 174 -9.68 -4.80 13.60
N ALA A 175 -8.87 -4.53 12.58
CA ALA A 175 -7.62 -5.21 12.29
C ALA A 175 -6.56 -4.20 11.79
N PRO A 176 -5.87 -3.48 12.71
CA PRO A 176 -4.92 -2.40 12.37
C PRO A 176 -3.82 -2.77 11.38
N ALA A 177 -3.48 -4.06 11.26
CA ALA A 177 -2.55 -4.56 10.25
C ALA A 177 -2.97 -4.19 8.80
N PHE A 178 -4.27 -4.08 8.51
CA PHE A 178 -4.79 -3.62 7.21
C PHE A 178 -4.41 -2.18 6.86
N GLY A 179 -4.02 -1.37 7.85
CA GLY A 179 -3.50 -0.03 7.62
C GLY A 179 -2.14 -0.04 6.92
N ARG A 180 -1.38 -1.14 7.01
CA ARG A 180 -0.06 -1.30 6.39
C ARG A 180 -0.15 -1.77 4.94
N HIS A 181 0.93 -1.50 4.21
CA HIS A 181 1.14 -1.97 2.83
C HIS A 181 2.42 -2.81 2.71
N PHE A 182 2.96 -3.27 3.84
CA PHE A 182 4.18 -4.04 3.95
C PHE A 182 4.09 -5.01 5.15
N TYR A 183 4.93 -6.03 5.13
CA TYR A 183 5.17 -6.98 6.21
C TYR A 183 6.48 -6.65 6.92
N ILE A 184 6.60 -7.09 8.17
CA ILE A 184 7.85 -7.03 8.93
C ILE A 184 8.28 -8.48 9.15
N GLY A 185 9.44 -8.86 8.60
CA GLY A 185 9.98 -10.22 8.76
C GLY A 185 10.84 -10.36 10.02
N LEU A 186 11.53 -11.50 10.15
CA LEU A 186 12.25 -11.88 11.37
C LEU A 186 13.40 -10.95 11.75
N GLY A 187 14.01 -10.25 10.78
CA GLY A 187 15.10 -9.29 10.99
C GLY A 187 14.67 -7.81 11.03
N ASP A 188 13.45 -7.50 11.46
CA ASP A 188 12.85 -6.14 11.46
C ASP A 188 12.78 -5.45 10.08
N ARG A 189 12.99 -6.21 9.00
CA ARG A 189 12.98 -5.69 7.62
C ARG A 189 11.57 -5.61 7.06
N ARG A 190 11.34 -4.57 6.25
CA ARG A 190 10.06 -4.34 5.57
C ARG A 190 10.02 -5.01 4.20
N TYR A 191 8.97 -5.77 3.94
CA TYR A 191 8.72 -6.47 2.67
C TYR A 191 7.40 -6.02 2.06
N ARG A 192 7.32 -5.84 0.74
CA ARG A 192 6.14 -5.27 0.07
C ARG A 192 5.11 -6.33 -0.32
N SER A 193 5.49 -7.61 -0.30
CA SER A 193 4.65 -8.74 -0.65
C SER A 193 4.95 -9.93 0.25
N LEU A 194 4.02 -10.90 0.30
CA LEU A 194 4.24 -12.15 1.03
C LEU A 194 5.38 -12.98 0.41
N ALA A 195 5.57 -12.91 -0.90
CA ALA A 195 6.70 -13.54 -1.58
C ALA A 195 8.05 -12.92 -1.17
N GLU A 196 8.11 -11.58 -1.08
CA GLU A 196 9.29 -10.89 -0.54
C GLU A 196 9.54 -11.25 0.93
N LEU A 197 8.48 -11.34 1.75
CA LEU A 197 8.60 -11.78 3.15
C LEU A 197 9.18 -13.19 3.24
N VAL A 198 8.62 -14.14 2.48
CA VAL A 198 9.07 -15.54 2.47
C VAL A 198 10.51 -15.64 2.00
N ALA A 199 10.88 -15.00 0.89
CA ALA A 199 12.26 -14.98 0.42
C ALA A 199 13.21 -14.39 1.46
N GLY A 200 12.84 -13.25 2.06
CA GLY A 200 13.63 -12.61 3.10
C GLY A 200 13.81 -13.48 4.35
N ASN A 201 12.76 -14.11 4.84
CA ASN A 201 12.81 -14.99 5.99
C ASN A 201 13.64 -16.26 5.71
N ILE A 202 13.57 -16.83 4.50
CA ILE A 202 14.42 -17.97 4.09
C ILE A 202 15.90 -17.56 4.17
N LEU A 203 16.26 -16.41 3.59
CA LEU A 203 17.64 -15.93 3.58
C LEU A 203 18.16 -15.66 5.00
N GLU A 204 17.36 -14.98 5.82
CA GLU A 204 17.68 -14.65 7.22
C GLU A 204 17.86 -15.93 8.06
N LEU A 205 16.90 -16.85 8.01
CA LEU A 205 16.93 -18.11 8.79
C LEU A 205 18.05 -19.06 8.34
N SER A 206 18.49 -18.94 7.08
CA SER A 206 19.59 -19.72 6.53
C SER A 206 20.96 -19.11 6.82
N GLY A 207 21.03 -17.95 7.50
CA GLY A 207 22.28 -17.25 7.78
C GLY A 207 22.97 -16.69 6.54
N VAL A 208 22.24 -16.50 5.44
CA VAL A 208 22.79 -16.00 4.19
C VAL A 208 22.89 -14.48 4.25
N CYS A 209 24.05 -13.91 3.93
CA CYS A 209 24.21 -12.47 3.86
C CYS A 209 23.42 -11.91 2.67
N TYR A 210 22.54 -10.92 2.92
CA TYR A 210 21.79 -10.27 1.85
C TYR A 210 21.52 -8.79 2.10
N VAL A 211 21.31 -8.07 1.00
CA VAL A 211 20.90 -6.66 0.96
C VAL A 211 19.54 -6.57 0.29
N GLY A 212 18.52 -6.18 1.04
CA GLY A 212 17.20 -5.86 0.50
C GLY A 212 17.16 -4.47 -0.16
N GLN A 213 16.35 -4.29 -1.20
CA GLN A 213 16.27 -3.04 -1.97
C GLN A 213 17.65 -2.57 -2.44
N HIS A 214 18.45 -3.48 -2.99
CA HIS A 214 19.82 -3.20 -3.39
C HIS A 214 19.88 -2.26 -4.60
N LYS A 215 20.62 -1.15 -4.47
CA LYS A 215 20.85 -0.21 -5.58
C LYS A 215 21.85 -0.80 -6.57
N VAL A 216 21.37 -1.24 -7.72
CA VAL A 216 22.21 -1.91 -8.72
C VAL A 216 23.21 -0.92 -9.36
N PRO A 217 24.51 -1.25 -9.41
CA PRO A 217 25.57 -0.36 -9.87
C PRO A 217 25.65 -0.28 -11.40
N LEU A 218 24.69 0.39 -12.04
CA LEU A 218 24.67 0.59 -13.50
C LEU A 218 25.55 1.79 -13.89
N LYS A 219 26.53 1.60 -14.78
CA LYS A 219 27.50 2.64 -15.18
C LYS A 219 26.87 3.72 -16.06
N ARG A 220 25.94 3.34 -16.95
CA ARG A 220 25.39 4.24 -17.99
C ARG A 220 23.90 4.51 -17.83
N ARG A 221 23.48 5.12 -16.73
CA ARG A 221 22.07 5.46 -16.48
C ARG A 221 21.85 6.94 -16.20
N GLN A 222 21.13 7.63 -17.10
CA GLN A 222 20.73 9.04 -16.94
C GLN A 222 19.39 9.23 -16.20
N GLY A 223 19.00 8.31 -15.31
CA GLY A 223 17.69 8.31 -14.66
C GLY A 223 17.71 7.81 -13.22
N ARG A 224 16.51 7.62 -12.63
CA ARG A 224 16.36 7.10 -11.25
C ARG A 224 17.07 5.75 -11.11
N PRO A 225 17.85 5.51 -10.04
CA PRO A 225 18.54 4.24 -9.83
C PRO A 225 17.62 3.03 -9.93
N ARG A 226 18.16 1.89 -10.36
CA ARG A 226 17.47 0.60 -10.27
C ARG A 226 17.68 0.02 -8.89
N TYR A 227 16.62 -0.57 -8.37
CA TYR A 227 16.62 -1.29 -7.11
C TYR A 227 16.18 -2.72 -7.40
N ALA A 228 16.99 -3.67 -6.96
CA ALA A 228 16.67 -5.08 -6.92
C ALA A 228 16.02 -5.44 -5.58
N ASP A 229 15.22 -6.50 -5.55
CA ASP A 229 14.53 -6.90 -4.33
C ASP A 229 15.51 -7.45 -3.31
N PHE A 230 16.42 -8.33 -3.75
CA PHE A 230 17.53 -8.84 -2.95
C PHE A 230 18.83 -8.87 -3.74
N TYR A 231 19.94 -8.74 -3.02
CA TYR A 231 21.28 -8.99 -3.52
C TYR A 231 22.04 -9.84 -2.51
N LEU A 232 22.73 -10.87 -3.00
CA LEU A 232 23.53 -11.82 -2.25
C LEU A 232 25.01 -11.51 -2.53
N PRO A 233 25.72 -10.78 -1.65
CA PRO A 233 27.08 -10.33 -1.91
C PRO A 233 28.08 -11.48 -2.08
N ASP A 234 27.90 -12.56 -1.33
CA ASP A 234 28.85 -13.68 -1.28
C ASP A 234 28.94 -14.47 -2.60
N VAL A 235 27.88 -14.41 -3.40
CA VAL A 235 27.76 -15.09 -4.70
C VAL A 235 27.47 -14.13 -5.85
N ASP A 236 27.59 -12.82 -5.58
CA ASP A 236 27.28 -11.72 -6.50
C ASP A 236 25.98 -11.94 -7.30
N LEU A 237 24.89 -12.27 -6.60
CA LEU A 237 23.61 -12.60 -7.24
C LEU A 237 22.51 -11.60 -6.89
N VAL A 238 21.85 -11.06 -7.91
CA VAL A 238 20.61 -10.29 -7.78
C VAL A 238 19.38 -11.21 -7.87
N ILE A 239 18.41 -11.02 -6.97
CA ILE A 239 17.12 -11.73 -7.01
C ILE A 239 16.00 -10.71 -7.23
N GLU A 240 15.13 -11.00 -8.20
CA GLU A 240 13.95 -10.21 -8.54
C GLU A 240 12.69 -11.06 -8.36
N ILE A 241 11.76 -10.58 -7.53
CA ILE A 241 10.45 -11.19 -7.32
C ILE A 241 9.43 -10.45 -8.19
N GLU A 242 9.01 -11.12 -9.26
CA GLU A 242 8.13 -10.56 -10.26
C GLU A 242 6.65 -10.82 -9.95
N GLN A 243 5.80 -10.08 -10.65
CA GLN A 243 4.37 -10.36 -10.80
C GLN A 243 4.11 -10.73 -12.27
N CYS A 244 3.26 -11.73 -12.50
CA CYS A 244 3.15 -12.42 -13.78
C CYS A 244 2.94 -11.50 -14.98
N LYS A 245 3.60 -11.86 -16.09
CA LYS A 245 3.60 -11.12 -17.35
C LYS A 245 2.44 -11.50 -18.29
N SER A 246 1.62 -12.51 -17.95
CA SER A 246 0.60 -13.06 -18.84
C SER A 246 -0.83 -12.53 -18.57
N GLY A 247 -1.53 -12.14 -19.65
CA GLY A 247 -2.97 -11.82 -19.68
C GLY A 247 -3.33 -10.41 -20.16
N ASN A 248 -4.44 -10.29 -20.92
CA ASN A 248 -5.04 -9.03 -21.39
C ASN A 248 -5.56 -8.20 -20.21
N ARG A 249 -4.69 -7.39 -19.58
CA ARG A 249 -5.03 -6.66 -18.34
C ARG A 249 -4.43 -5.25 -18.26
N GLY A 250 -4.85 -4.39 -19.20
CA GLY A 250 -4.88 -2.92 -19.05
C GLY A 250 -3.55 -2.16 -19.10
N SER A 251 -3.62 -0.88 -19.51
CA SER A 251 -2.47 -0.02 -19.83
C SER A 251 -1.41 0.14 -18.72
N ARG A 252 -1.79 0.00 -17.44
CA ARG A 252 -0.84 0.07 -16.32
C ARG A 252 0.12 -1.12 -16.29
N ARG A 253 -0.34 -2.32 -16.64
CA ARG A 253 0.47 -3.54 -16.61
C ARG A 253 1.36 -3.63 -17.84
N ASP A 254 0.89 -3.12 -18.98
CA ASP A 254 1.72 -2.93 -20.19
C ASP A 254 2.94 -2.05 -19.88
N GLY A 255 2.71 -0.91 -19.21
CA GLY A 255 3.81 -0.05 -18.75
C GLY A 255 4.76 -0.72 -17.74
N TYR A 256 4.27 -1.66 -16.92
CA TYR A 256 5.12 -2.45 -16.02
C TYR A 256 6.02 -3.40 -16.82
N VAL A 257 5.43 -4.17 -17.75
CA VAL A 257 6.16 -5.11 -18.60
C VAL A 257 7.28 -4.40 -19.37
N GLU A 258 6.99 -3.25 -19.98
CA GLU A 258 7.99 -2.47 -20.71
C GLU A 258 9.12 -1.94 -19.80
N ARG A 259 8.78 -1.47 -18.58
CA ARG A 259 9.79 -1.06 -17.61
C ARG A 259 10.68 -2.21 -17.13
N THR A 260 10.11 -3.40 -16.97
CA THR A 260 10.82 -4.61 -16.56
C THR A 260 11.73 -5.12 -17.67
N LYS A 261 11.25 -5.18 -18.92
CA LYS A 261 12.10 -5.49 -20.09
C LYS A 261 13.29 -4.53 -20.21
N ALA A 262 13.05 -3.22 -20.07
CA ALA A 262 14.12 -2.23 -20.08
C ALA A 262 15.11 -2.41 -18.93
N LYS A 263 14.63 -2.78 -17.73
CA LYS A 263 15.48 -3.07 -16.57
C LYS A 263 16.42 -4.25 -16.84
N TYR A 264 15.93 -5.34 -17.41
CA TYR A 264 16.79 -6.51 -17.67
C TYR A 264 17.72 -6.35 -18.84
N LYS A 265 17.33 -5.58 -19.86
CA LYS A 265 18.27 -5.17 -20.90
C LYS A 265 19.45 -4.37 -20.33
N GLU A 266 19.20 -3.53 -19.32
CA GLU A 266 20.28 -2.82 -18.59
C GLU A 266 21.16 -3.81 -17.80
N TYR A 267 20.55 -4.78 -17.11
CA TYR A 267 21.28 -5.81 -16.35
C TYR A 267 22.17 -6.65 -17.28
N GLU A 268 21.63 -7.13 -18.39
CA GLU A 268 22.37 -7.87 -19.43
C GLU A 268 23.52 -7.04 -20.01
N SER A 269 23.30 -5.74 -20.27
CA SER A 269 24.34 -4.87 -20.84
C SER A 269 25.51 -4.57 -19.90
N GLU A 270 25.29 -4.70 -18.59
CA GLU A 270 26.30 -4.47 -17.55
C GLU A 270 26.75 -5.79 -16.91
N TYR A 271 26.37 -6.94 -17.49
CA TYR A 271 26.71 -8.30 -17.03
C TYR A 271 26.33 -8.55 -15.56
N ILE A 272 25.20 -8.01 -15.12
CA ILE A 272 24.66 -8.27 -13.78
C ILE A 272 24.17 -9.71 -13.73
N ASN A 273 24.63 -10.51 -12.77
CA ASN A 273 24.12 -11.85 -12.52
C ASN A 273 22.79 -11.77 -11.77
N TYR A 274 21.71 -12.29 -12.33
CA TYR A 274 20.39 -12.20 -11.73
C TYR A 274 19.49 -13.41 -12.00
N ILE A 275 18.61 -13.71 -11.05
CA ILE A 275 17.49 -14.63 -11.22
C ILE A 275 16.15 -13.90 -11.05
N THR A 276 15.09 -14.50 -11.60
CA THR A 276 13.71 -13.99 -11.49
C THR A 276 12.77 -15.08 -10.99
N VAL A 277 11.85 -14.75 -10.10
CA VAL A 277 10.79 -15.65 -9.59
C VAL A 277 9.43 -14.98 -9.75
N ASP A 278 8.48 -15.61 -10.44
CA ASP A 278 7.14 -15.06 -10.65
C ASP A 278 6.21 -15.42 -9.48
N SER A 279 6.01 -14.46 -8.58
CA SER A 279 5.21 -14.68 -7.36
C SER A 279 3.73 -14.96 -7.61
N ASP A 280 3.16 -14.49 -8.73
CA ASP A 280 1.73 -14.65 -9.05
C ASP A 280 1.38 -16.13 -9.30
N LEU A 281 2.34 -16.97 -9.71
CA LEU A 281 2.14 -18.41 -9.93
C LEU A 281 1.81 -19.17 -8.63
N TYR A 282 2.19 -18.61 -7.49
CA TYR A 282 2.07 -19.25 -6.18
C TYR A 282 0.88 -18.75 -5.38
N TYR A 283 0.02 -17.91 -5.96
CA TYR A 283 -1.25 -17.54 -5.35
C TYR A 283 -2.39 -18.43 -5.85
N SER A 284 -3.14 -18.98 -4.90
CA SER A 284 -4.38 -19.73 -5.13
C SER A 284 -5.55 -19.03 -4.46
N SER A 285 -6.66 -18.86 -5.19
CA SER A 285 -7.90 -18.24 -4.68
C SER A 285 -8.52 -18.97 -3.48
N TYR A 286 -8.07 -20.17 -3.16
CA TYR A 286 -8.62 -20.96 -2.05
C TYR A 286 -7.55 -21.38 -1.03
N GLN A 287 -6.32 -21.62 -1.48
CA GLN A 287 -5.22 -22.06 -0.61
C GLN A 287 -4.30 -20.91 -0.18
N GLY A 288 -4.53 -19.69 -0.69
CA GLY A 288 -3.68 -18.54 -0.42
C GLY A 288 -2.33 -18.65 -1.12
N PHE A 289 -1.28 -18.10 -0.50
CA PHE A 289 0.08 -18.16 -1.02
C PHE A 289 0.74 -19.49 -0.67
N LYS A 290 1.22 -20.20 -1.68
CA LYS A 290 1.87 -21.49 -1.57
C LYS A 290 3.37 -21.31 -1.27
N ALA A 291 3.67 -21.05 0.00
CA ALA A 291 5.03 -20.68 0.43
C ALA A 291 6.09 -21.77 0.15
N GLU A 292 5.74 -23.05 0.29
CA GLU A 292 6.66 -24.18 0.04
C GLU A 292 7.05 -24.27 -1.44
N GLU A 293 6.05 -24.32 -2.33
CA GLU A 293 6.27 -24.35 -3.79
C GLU A 293 7.10 -23.13 -4.25
N PHE A 294 6.85 -21.94 -3.70
CA PHE A 294 7.64 -20.74 -3.98
C PHE A 294 9.08 -20.86 -3.48
N ALA A 295 9.29 -21.38 -2.27
CA ALA A 295 10.60 -21.55 -1.65
C ALA A 295 11.47 -22.55 -2.42
N GLU A 296 10.87 -23.65 -2.89
CA GLU A 296 11.53 -24.67 -3.71
C GLU A 296 11.99 -24.10 -5.06
N ASP A 297 11.17 -23.31 -5.75
CA ASP A 297 11.55 -22.65 -7.00
C ASP A 297 12.68 -21.62 -6.78
N LEU A 298 12.58 -20.80 -5.73
CA LEU A 298 13.62 -19.84 -5.37
C LEU A 298 14.95 -20.55 -5.06
N GLN A 299 14.93 -21.59 -4.21
CA GLN A 299 16.12 -22.38 -3.86
C GLN A 299 16.74 -23.00 -5.11
N SER A 300 15.94 -23.63 -5.97
CA SER A 300 16.41 -24.31 -7.18
C SER A 300 17.14 -23.33 -8.10
N LYS A 301 16.56 -22.14 -8.33
CA LYS A 301 17.19 -21.11 -9.17
C LYS A 301 18.48 -20.55 -8.58
N ILE A 302 18.55 -20.37 -7.26
CA ILE A 302 19.78 -19.92 -6.61
C ILE A 302 20.86 -21.00 -6.75
N LEU A 303 20.51 -22.27 -6.50
CA LEU A 303 21.41 -23.40 -6.62
C LEU A 303 21.93 -23.56 -8.06
N GLU A 304 21.06 -23.51 -9.05
CA GLU A 304 21.43 -23.59 -10.47
C GLU A 304 22.35 -22.43 -10.91
N SER A 305 22.12 -21.23 -10.39
CA SER A 305 22.86 -20.02 -10.77
C SER A 305 24.21 -19.87 -10.06
N THR A 306 24.35 -20.38 -8.83
CA THR A 306 25.49 -20.05 -7.95
C THR A 306 26.13 -21.27 -7.29
N ASN A 307 25.54 -22.46 -7.42
CA ASN A 307 25.88 -23.66 -6.66
C ASN A 307 25.76 -23.50 -5.13
N MET A 308 25.07 -22.45 -4.66
CA MET A 308 24.78 -22.22 -3.25
C MET A 308 23.48 -22.91 -2.86
N TYR A 309 23.54 -23.80 -1.88
CA TYR A 309 22.37 -24.43 -1.29
C TYR A 309 21.86 -23.61 -0.10
N ILE A 310 20.55 -23.32 -0.09
CA ILE A 310 19.88 -22.60 0.99
C ILE A 310 18.80 -23.50 1.57
N PRO A 311 18.87 -23.96 2.82
CA PRO A 311 17.84 -24.83 3.39
C PRO A 311 16.47 -24.14 3.44
N ILE A 312 15.40 -24.89 3.17
CA ILE A 312 14.02 -24.38 3.23
C ILE A 312 13.50 -24.58 4.67
N PRO A 313 13.19 -23.50 5.42
CA PRO A 313 12.58 -23.62 6.74
C PRO A 313 11.13 -24.13 6.66
N SER A 314 10.53 -24.49 7.79
CA SER A 314 9.10 -24.82 7.83
C SER A 314 8.21 -23.66 7.35
N THR A 315 7.06 -23.95 6.76
CA THR A 315 6.09 -22.94 6.31
C THR A 315 5.71 -21.90 7.35
N GLU A 316 5.54 -22.31 8.61
CA GLU A 316 5.25 -21.41 9.72
C GLU A 316 6.36 -20.35 9.87
N LYS A 317 7.62 -20.79 9.85
CA LYS A 317 8.79 -19.89 9.93
C LYS A 317 8.97 -19.01 8.71
N MET A 318 8.74 -19.53 7.51
CA MET A 318 8.85 -18.73 6.29
C MET A 318 7.80 -17.62 6.21
N THR A 319 6.59 -17.88 6.72
CA THR A 319 5.48 -16.92 6.71
C THR A 319 5.35 -16.11 8.00
N GLU A 320 6.28 -16.31 8.94
CA GLU A 320 6.32 -15.59 10.22
C GLU A 320 6.48 -14.10 9.97
N ARG A 321 5.62 -13.31 10.63
CA ARG A 321 5.58 -11.87 10.53
C ARG A 321 5.54 -11.28 11.91
N GLN A 322 6.35 -10.25 12.14
CA GLN A 322 6.28 -9.51 13.38
C GLN A 322 4.98 -8.70 13.42
N VAL A 323 4.33 -8.76 14.58
CA VAL A 323 3.21 -7.89 14.89
C VAL A 323 3.80 -6.57 15.36
N SER A 324 3.42 -5.49 14.70
CA SER A 324 3.68 -4.14 15.20
C SER A 324 2.35 -3.49 15.55
N ASP A 325 2.34 -2.73 16.63
CA ASP A 325 1.15 -2.04 17.12
C ASP A 325 1.06 -0.58 16.65
N ASP A 326 1.98 -0.11 15.81
CA ASP A 326 2.06 1.30 15.37
C ASP A 326 0.72 1.85 14.88
N ILE A 327 0.01 1.11 14.01
CA ILE A 327 -1.27 1.58 13.47
C ILE A 327 -2.34 1.60 14.57
N ALA A 328 -2.34 0.63 15.47
CA ALA A 328 -3.27 0.60 16.60
C ALA A 328 -3.02 1.78 17.55
N LEU A 329 -1.74 2.04 17.86
CA LEU A 329 -1.31 3.18 18.66
C LEU A 329 -1.71 4.50 17.99
N VAL A 330 -1.47 4.65 16.69
CA VAL A 330 -1.84 5.88 15.95
C VAL A 330 -3.36 6.09 15.94
N LEU A 331 -4.16 5.02 15.85
CA LEU A 331 -5.61 5.11 15.85
C LEU A 331 -6.19 5.46 17.23
N ASN A 332 -5.65 4.85 18.29
CA ASN A 332 -6.30 4.81 19.60
C ASN A 332 -5.54 5.55 20.71
N GLY A 333 -4.25 5.83 20.52
CA GLY A 333 -3.42 6.51 21.50
C GLY A 333 -3.79 7.98 21.67
N SER A 334 -3.37 8.56 22.80
CA SER A 334 -3.48 10.00 23.05
C SER A 334 -2.64 10.80 22.04
N GLU A 335 -2.95 12.09 21.89
CA GLU A 335 -2.23 12.97 20.96
C GLU A 335 -0.72 12.99 21.25
N GLU A 336 -0.35 12.98 22.54
CA GLU A 336 1.04 13.00 22.99
C GLU A 336 1.77 11.68 22.70
N GLU A 337 1.13 10.53 22.98
CA GLU A 337 1.71 9.22 22.66
C GLU A 337 1.92 9.05 21.16
N VAL A 338 0.93 9.44 20.35
CA VAL A 338 1.03 9.36 18.90
C VAL A 338 2.09 10.31 18.35
N TYR A 339 2.18 11.53 18.87
CA TYR A 339 3.21 12.48 18.49
C TYR A 339 4.62 11.95 18.80
N ARG A 340 4.82 11.40 20.01
CA ARG A 340 6.10 10.82 20.44
C ARG A 340 6.48 9.62 19.59
N HIS A 341 5.58 8.67 19.39
CA HIS A 341 5.82 7.51 18.54
C HIS A 341 6.25 7.91 17.12
N ILE A 342 5.54 8.86 16.50
CA ILE A 342 5.87 9.31 15.14
C ILE A 342 7.23 10.02 15.08
N THR A 343 7.55 10.86 16.06
CA THR A 343 8.74 11.72 15.99
C THR A 343 10.00 11.10 16.59
N GLU A 344 9.88 10.36 17.68
CA GLU A 344 11.01 9.79 18.43
C GLU A 344 11.29 8.34 18.00
N GLU A 345 10.26 7.49 17.91
CA GLU A 345 10.44 6.07 17.57
C GLU A 345 10.55 5.86 16.06
N MET A 346 9.63 6.45 15.27
CA MET A 346 9.69 6.36 13.80
C MET A 346 10.68 7.36 13.18
N GLY A 347 11.16 8.34 13.94
CA GLY A 347 12.11 9.36 13.47
C GLY A 347 11.54 10.35 12.44
N ILE A 348 10.21 10.48 12.35
CA ILE A 348 9.55 11.27 11.30
C ILE A 348 9.36 12.71 11.78
N ASN A 349 10.02 13.65 11.10
CA ASN A 349 10.14 15.04 11.56
C ASN A 349 9.46 16.05 10.63
N SER A 350 8.69 15.60 9.64
CA SER A 350 7.92 16.47 8.76
C SER A 350 6.69 15.79 8.16
N ILE A 351 5.70 16.60 7.76
CA ILE A 351 4.51 16.11 7.05
C ILE A 351 4.88 15.53 5.69
N ALA A 352 5.90 16.07 5.03
CA ALA A 352 6.39 15.54 3.76
C ALA A 352 6.95 14.11 3.92
N GLU A 353 7.70 13.84 5.00
CA GLU A 353 8.18 12.50 5.32
C GLU A 353 7.03 11.53 5.62
N LEU A 354 6.02 11.96 6.38
CA LEU A 354 4.79 11.17 6.60
C LEU A 354 4.12 10.83 5.27
N GLN A 355 3.98 11.78 4.35
CA GLN A 355 3.34 11.56 3.05
C GLN A 355 4.15 10.63 2.14
N ASN A 356 5.47 10.84 2.06
CA ASN A 356 6.34 10.18 1.09
C ASN A 356 6.80 8.79 1.54
N HIS A 357 7.04 8.60 2.84
CA HIS A 357 7.67 7.40 3.37
C HIS A 357 6.78 6.59 4.31
N ASN A 358 5.76 7.22 4.93
CA ASN A 358 4.89 6.57 5.91
C ASN A 358 3.40 6.88 5.69
N SER A 359 2.96 6.76 4.44
CA SER A 359 1.55 7.02 4.07
C SER A 359 0.52 6.18 4.85
N PRO A 360 0.79 4.92 5.29
CA PRO A 360 -0.05 4.19 6.23
C PRO A 360 -0.37 4.97 7.52
N THR A 361 0.66 5.47 8.20
CA THR A 361 0.55 6.25 9.44
C THR A 361 -0.29 7.50 9.22
N LEU A 362 -0.08 8.20 8.11
CA LEU A 362 -0.89 9.38 7.78
C LEU A 362 -2.37 9.05 7.51
N LYS A 363 -2.65 7.90 6.88
CA LYS A 363 -4.04 7.44 6.68
C LYS A 363 -4.69 7.10 8.02
N ALA A 364 -3.97 6.41 8.90
CA ALA A 364 -4.45 6.09 10.25
C ALA A 364 -4.74 7.38 11.05
N LEU A 365 -3.86 8.38 11.01
CA LEU A 365 -4.11 9.69 11.63
C LEU A 365 -5.41 10.33 11.14
N LYS A 366 -5.68 10.30 9.83
CA LYS A 366 -6.91 10.86 9.25
C LYS A 366 -8.18 10.14 9.68
N GLN A 367 -8.08 8.88 10.11
CA GLN A 367 -9.20 8.12 10.63
C GLN A 367 -9.47 8.43 12.10
N ARG A 368 -8.57 9.10 12.84
CA ARG A 368 -8.88 9.50 14.22
C ARG A 368 -10.09 10.45 14.26
N PRO A 369 -10.83 10.54 15.39
CA PRO A 369 -11.94 11.48 15.54
C PRO A 369 -11.55 12.94 15.22
N ASP A 370 -10.34 13.35 15.62
CA ASP A 370 -9.77 14.69 15.36
C ASP A 370 -9.15 14.82 13.95
N LYS A 371 -9.19 13.75 13.15
CA LYS A 371 -8.51 13.59 11.85
C LYS A 371 -6.99 13.79 11.96
N GLY A 372 -6.41 13.58 13.14
CA GLY A 372 -4.98 13.75 13.43
C GLY A 372 -4.49 15.20 13.32
N ARG A 373 -5.38 16.18 13.46
CA ARG A 373 -5.04 17.61 13.32
C ARG A 373 -4.03 18.05 14.37
N ALA A 374 -4.28 17.71 15.63
CA ALA A 374 -3.40 18.12 16.73
C ALA A 374 -1.96 17.62 16.53
N VAL A 375 -1.81 16.32 16.26
CA VAL A 375 -0.51 15.68 15.99
C VAL A 375 0.16 16.29 14.77
N THR A 376 -0.56 16.44 13.65
CA THR A 376 0.03 16.98 12.43
C THR A 376 0.45 18.45 12.57
N ASP A 377 -0.28 19.26 13.32
CA ASP A 377 0.08 20.66 13.58
C ASP A 377 1.28 20.78 14.54
N ALA A 378 1.41 19.88 15.51
CA ALA A 378 2.60 19.76 16.35
C ALA A 378 3.85 19.41 15.50
N ILE A 379 3.75 18.41 14.61
CA ILE A 379 4.84 18.03 13.70
C ILE A 379 5.24 19.19 12.79
N LYS A 380 4.27 19.91 12.19
CA LYS A 380 4.56 21.10 11.36
C LYS A 380 5.30 22.17 12.15
N SER A 381 4.80 22.48 13.34
CA SER A 381 5.37 23.50 14.22
C SER A 381 6.82 23.19 14.59
N ASN A 382 7.10 21.93 14.96
CA ASN A 382 8.45 21.50 15.30
C ASN A 382 9.38 21.41 14.08
N SER A 383 8.86 21.01 12.92
CA SER A 383 9.61 21.06 11.65
C SER A 383 10.04 22.50 11.29
N ILE A 384 9.16 23.49 11.48
CA ILE A 384 9.48 24.91 11.27
C ILE A 384 10.55 25.38 12.28
N LYS A 385 10.37 25.08 13.57
CA LYS A 385 11.35 25.43 14.62
C LYS A 385 12.74 24.85 14.30
N ARG A 386 12.80 23.58 13.91
CA ARG A 386 14.05 22.89 13.53
C ARG A 386 14.71 23.56 12.33
N ARG A 387 13.96 23.83 11.25
CA ARG A 387 14.48 24.52 10.06
C ARG A 387 15.01 25.91 10.38
N ASN A 388 14.32 26.67 11.24
CA ASN A 388 14.78 27.99 11.64
C ASN A 388 16.08 27.91 12.47
N ARG A 389 16.21 26.94 13.38
CA ARG A 389 17.46 26.70 14.12
C ARG A 389 18.61 26.35 13.18
N GLU A 390 18.37 25.41 12.27
CA GLU A 390 19.37 24.95 11.30
C GLU A 390 19.79 26.08 10.34
N MET A 391 18.83 26.89 9.87
CA MET A 391 19.11 28.06 9.05
C MET A 391 19.93 29.11 9.81
N THR A 392 19.60 29.37 11.07
CA THR A 392 20.37 30.28 11.93
C THR A 392 21.81 29.80 12.09
N LYS A 393 21.99 28.50 12.41
CA LYS A 393 23.30 27.86 12.53
C LYS A 393 24.10 27.95 11.23
N ASN A 394 23.48 27.63 10.10
CA ASN A 394 24.12 27.73 8.79
C ASN A 394 24.49 29.17 8.42
N HIS A 395 23.63 30.15 8.73
CA HIS A 395 23.96 31.56 8.53
C HIS A 395 25.10 32.01 9.44
N GLU A 396 25.19 31.48 10.65
CA GLU A 396 26.28 31.75 11.57
C GLU A 396 27.60 31.14 11.10
N MET A 397 27.60 29.87 10.72
CA MET A 397 28.77 29.21 10.13
C MET A 397 29.26 29.94 8.87
N LYS A 398 28.37 30.26 7.93
CA LYS A 398 28.71 31.06 6.74
C LYS A 398 29.28 32.42 7.09
N ARG A 399 28.74 33.08 8.13
CA ARG A 399 29.30 34.35 8.60
C ARG A 399 30.73 34.17 9.12
N ASN A 400 30.99 33.11 9.85
CA ASN A 400 32.32 32.82 10.40
C ASN A 400 33.33 32.42 9.32
N GLU A 401 32.88 31.84 8.20
CA GLU A 401 33.72 31.51 7.05
C GLU A 401 34.10 32.70 6.17
N TYR A 402 33.37 33.82 6.25
CA TYR A 402 33.69 35.02 5.47
C TYR A 402 35.02 35.64 5.92
N ALA A 403 35.80 36.11 4.94
CA ALA A 403 37.07 36.80 5.18
C ALA A 403 36.95 37.94 6.19
N HIS A 404 38.04 38.23 6.89
CA HIS A 404 38.12 39.37 7.79
C HIS A 404 37.92 40.68 7.01
N LEU A 405 37.29 41.67 7.66
CA LEU A 405 37.00 42.97 7.03
C LEU A 405 38.27 43.64 6.48
N SER A 406 39.40 43.49 7.17
CA SER A 406 40.71 43.99 6.75
C SER A 406 41.15 43.43 5.40
N ASP A 407 40.93 42.13 5.15
CA ASP A 407 41.30 41.50 3.88
C ASP A 407 40.36 41.91 2.76
N VAL A 408 39.08 42.14 3.06
CA VAL A 408 38.13 42.69 2.09
C VAL A 408 38.47 44.14 1.74
N LYS A 409 38.90 44.97 2.71
CA LYS A 409 39.37 46.34 2.44
C LYS A 409 40.57 46.36 1.49
N LYS A 410 41.51 45.40 1.59
CA LYS A 410 42.63 45.27 0.62
C LYS A 410 42.13 45.03 -0.81
N VAL A 411 41.06 44.25 -0.99
CA VAL A 411 40.45 44.01 -2.31
C VAL A 411 39.78 45.26 -2.85
N VAL A 412 39.07 46.00 -2.00
CA VAL A 412 38.45 47.30 -2.34
C VAL A 412 39.51 48.28 -2.85
N GLN A 413 40.64 48.38 -2.15
CA GLN A 413 41.76 49.25 -2.52
C GLN A 413 42.42 48.82 -3.82
N LYS A 414 42.78 47.53 -3.94
CA LYS A 414 43.42 46.96 -5.14
C LYS A 414 42.60 47.21 -6.40
N ASN A 415 41.28 47.08 -6.31
CA ASN A 415 40.35 47.24 -7.43
C ASN A 415 39.79 48.67 -7.58
N LYS A 416 40.28 49.63 -6.77
CA LYS A 416 39.86 51.04 -6.80
C LYS A 416 38.33 51.22 -6.70
N ILE A 417 37.68 50.41 -5.86
CA ILE A 417 36.23 50.46 -5.63
C ILE A 417 35.92 51.67 -4.73
N ARG A 418 35.14 52.64 -5.21
CA ARG A 418 34.92 53.93 -4.52
C ARG A 418 33.50 54.15 -4.01
N SER A 419 32.56 53.31 -4.44
CA SER A 419 31.15 53.46 -4.07
C SER A 419 30.47 52.11 -3.89
N GLN A 420 29.30 52.13 -3.24
CA GLN A 420 28.46 50.95 -3.09
C GLN A 420 28.05 50.37 -4.45
N ARG A 421 27.83 51.24 -5.45
CA ARG A 421 27.54 50.83 -6.82
C ARG A 421 28.72 50.07 -7.43
N ASP A 422 29.94 50.60 -7.27
CA ASP A 422 31.16 49.95 -7.78
C ASP A 422 31.41 48.62 -7.07
N TRP A 423 31.11 48.53 -5.78
CA TRP A 423 31.22 47.29 -5.01
C TRP A 423 30.32 46.19 -5.58
N PHE A 424 29.04 46.50 -5.81
CA PHE A 424 28.12 45.52 -6.37
C PHE A 424 28.44 45.20 -7.83
N ALA A 425 28.90 46.18 -8.61
CA ALA A 425 29.37 45.96 -9.98
C ALA A 425 30.58 45.00 -10.00
N TRP A 426 31.56 45.24 -9.12
CA TRP A 426 32.73 44.37 -8.97
C TRP A 426 32.34 42.96 -8.52
N CYS A 427 31.43 42.82 -7.54
CA CYS A 427 30.93 41.52 -7.07
C CYS A 427 30.19 40.71 -8.14
N LYS A 428 29.58 41.40 -9.11
CA LYS A 428 28.88 40.79 -10.26
C LYS A 428 29.87 40.39 -11.36
N ALA A 429 30.88 41.23 -11.60
CA ALA A 429 31.92 40.98 -12.61
C ALA A 429 32.95 39.93 -12.17
N ASN A 430 33.18 39.75 -10.87
CA ASN A 430 34.22 38.87 -10.33
C ASN A 430 33.65 37.79 -9.38
N PRO A 431 32.74 36.90 -9.85
CA PRO A 431 32.11 35.89 -9.00
C PRO A 431 33.12 34.86 -8.47
N GLU A 432 34.14 34.51 -9.26
CA GLU A 432 35.16 33.52 -8.90
C GLU A 432 36.09 34.03 -7.81
N GLU A 433 36.64 35.24 -7.94
CA GLU A 433 37.54 35.82 -6.94
C GLU A 433 36.82 36.07 -5.61
N LYS A 434 35.57 36.57 -5.66
CA LYS A 434 34.71 36.72 -4.49
C LYS A 434 34.49 35.38 -3.77
N THR A 435 34.27 34.30 -4.51
CA THR A 435 34.06 32.96 -3.95
C THR A 435 35.34 32.40 -3.35
N ARG A 436 36.48 32.51 -4.07
CA ARG A 436 37.80 32.07 -3.62
C ARG A 436 38.22 32.74 -2.32
N LEU A 437 37.99 34.05 -2.21
CA LEU A 437 38.32 34.83 -1.03
C LEU A 437 37.21 34.81 0.04
N ARG A 438 36.10 34.10 -0.19
CA ARG A 438 34.93 34.07 0.71
C ARG A 438 34.49 35.47 1.13
N ILE A 439 34.28 36.35 0.15
CA ILE A 439 33.83 37.71 0.37
C ILE A 439 32.30 37.76 0.32
N PRO A 440 31.62 38.30 1.35
CA PRO A 440 30.17 38.42 1.32
C PRO A 440 29.75 39.50 0.32
N THR A 441 28.68 39.25 -0.43
CA THR A 441 28.14 40.27 -1.37
C THR A 441 27.56 41.47 -0.62
N ASN A 442 26.91 41.24 0.53
CA ASN A 442 26.42 42.29 1.41
C ASN A 442 27.35 42.46 2.62
N VAL A 443 28.48 43.14 2.38
CA VAL A 443 29.51 43.44 3.40
C VAL A 443 28.94 44.18 4.61
N TYR A 444 28.09 45.17 4.36
CA TYR A 444 27.40 45.93 5.41
C TYR A 444 26.67 45.00 6.39
N SER A 445 25.79 44.13 5.89
CA SER A 445 24.98 43.25 6.74
C SER A 445 25.83 42.26 7.54
N VAL A 446 26.87 41.71 6.91
CA VAL A 446 27.75 40.72 7.55
C VAL A 446 28.62 41.35 8.62
N TYR A 447 29.36 42.42 8.30
CA TYR A 447 30.31 43.02 9.21
C TYR A 447 29.64 43.89 10.28
N ARG A 448 28.43 44.42 10.02
CA ARG A 448 27.61 45.06 11.06
C ARG A 448 27.22 44.05 12.14
N ARG A 449 26.80 42.85 11.75
CA ARG A 449 26.46 41.76 12.70
C ARG A 449 27.68 41.21 13.43
N LYS A 450 28.89 41.38 12.88
CA LYS A 450 30.18 41.08 13.55
C LYS A 450 30.69 42.23 14.42
N GLY A 451 30.01 43.38 14.46
CA GLY A 451 30.48 44.56 15.21
C GLY A 451 31.72 45.24 14.61
N GLN A 452 32.10 44.91 13.37
CA GLN A 452 33.31 45.39 12.69
C GLN A 452 33.03 46.53 11.70
N TRP A 453 31.76 46.79 11.37
CA TRP A 453 31.40 47.77 10.36
C TRP A 453 31.21 49.16 10.96
N VAL A 454 31.91 50.17 10.42
CA VAL A 454 31.79 51.57 10.82
C VAL A 454 30.83 52.31 9.88
N SER A 455 31.20 52.46 8.61
CA SER A 455 30.36 53.10 7.59
C SER A 455 30.78 52.67 6.19
N TRP A 456 29.96 52.98 5.18
CA TRP A 456 30.37 52.78 3.78
C TRP A 456 31.58 53.64 3.41
N THR A 457 31.66 54.86 3.94
CA THR A 457 32.82 55.75 3.74
C THR A 457 34.08 55.08 4.26
N ASP A 458 34.08 54.60 5.51
CA ASP A 458 35.21 53.88 6.12
C ASP A 458 35.60 52.63 5.35
N PHE A 459 34.64 51.93 4.75
CA PHE A 459 34.89 50.75 3.94
C PHE A 459 35.66 51.06 2.64
N PHE A 460 35.46 52.25 2.06
CA PHE A 460 36.13 52.68 0.83
C PHE A 460 37.40 53.50 1.08
N THR A 461 37.58 54.07 2.27
CA THR A 461 38.74 54.89 2.61
C THR A 461 39.86 54.07 3.24
N ASP A 462 41.09 54.50 2.97
CA ASP A 462 42.30 53.93 3.55
C ASP A 462 42.41 54.35 5.02
N THR A 463 42.19 53.43 5.96
CA THR A 463 42.58 53.64 7.35
C THR A 463 44.02 53.15 7.53
N GLN A 464 44.97 53.84 6.90
CA GLN A 464 46.32 53.95 7.45
C GLN A 464 46.36 55.26 8.25
N ILE A 465 46.30 55.15 9.57
CA ILE A 465 46.98 56.08 10.46
C ILE A 465 48.23 55.35 10.92
#